data_AF-A0A9P6H5J8-F1
#
_entry.id   AF-A0A9P6H5J8-F1
#
_cell.length_a   1.000
_cell.length_b   1.000
_cell.length_c   1.000
_cell.angle_alpha   90.00
_cell.angle_beta   90.00
_cell.angle_gamma   90.00
#
_symmetry.space_group_name_H-M   'P 1'
#
loop_
_entity.id
_entity.type
_entity.pdbx_description
1 polymer ?
#
loop_
_entity_poly.entity_id
_entity_poly.type
_entity_poly.pdbx_seq_one_letter_code
_entity_poly.pdbx_strand_id
1 'polypeptide(L)'
;PLSFVCMGLELEEQQYQVIVHLESKTQRTDPQKVEIQERRNVLTRRIKLWKTAQAVYMPQVPRYLVGERDHLTSDDPYKFDESKPELWPLLLPSQLSHDEQLLCHKGIAETECTLRLAQVQDGLVDLRRLRRTLRSLRMYFRSNVVGQGQKVQTKSRSVESGVHVHINRVVRRYRLAYTALLSLDPMGDWRKEYRELTDKDNRGPGKELDEQGVGDGQYTMSWIWSGSLGGVFHDPSEQEVNETVCHEWMTCRARADRWKEESELLQEEMRRVVAFLEWKSTWWSGKVGSHLGLVTADVQHGIDSYARRQADTYHELAVSLANQW
;
A
#
# COMPACT_ATOMS: atom_id res chain seq x y z
N PRO A 1 19.97 -30.87 -8.27
CA PRO A 1 19.86 -29.39 -8.32
C PRO A 1 18.64 -28.84 -7.57
N LEU A 2 17.41 -29.19 -7.96
CA LEU A 2 16.17 -28.64 -7.37
C LEU A 2 16.08 -28.78 -5.85
N SER A 3 16.16 -30.01 -5.33
CA SER A 3 16.07 -30.26 -3.88
C SER A 3 17.14 -29.49 -3.07
N PHE A 4 18.35 -29.35 -3.61
CA PHE A 4 19.43 -28.58 -2.98
C PHE A 4 19.07 -27.09 -2.87
N VAL A 5 18.56 -26.49 -3.94
CA VAL A 5 18.15 -25.08 -3.95
C VAL A 5 16.93 -24.87 -3.06
N CYS A 6 15.90 -25.73 -3.14
CA CYS A 6 14.73 -25.65 -2.26
C CYS A 6 15.13 -25.68 -0.79
N MET A 7 16.02 -26.59 -0.38
CA MET A 7 16.53 -26.62 0.99
C MET A 7 17.28 -25.33 1.37
N GLY A 8 18.03 -24.74 0.45
CA GLY A 8 18.71 -23.46 0.70
C GLY A 8 17.71 -22.30 0.90
N LEU A 9 16.66 -22.23 0.09
CA LEU A 9 15.59 -21.24 0.23
C LEU A 9 14.79 -21.44 1.53
N GLU A 10 14.53 -22.69 1.93
CA GLU A 10 13.93 -23.00 3.22
C GLU A 10 14.80 -22.53 4.40
N LEU A 11 16.13 -22.73 4.31
CA LEU A 11 17.06 -22.28 5.34
C LEU A 11 17.08 -20.75 5.45
N GLU A 12 17.08 -20.03 4.33
CA GLU A 12 16.99 -18.55 4.29
C GLU A 12 15.72 -18.04 5.00
N GLU A 13 14.60 -18.75 4.80
CA GLU A 13 13.34 -18.46 5.49
C GLU A 13 13.43 -18.79 6.99
N GLN A 14 14.05 -19.90 7.38
CA GLN A 14 14.21 -20.26 8.79
C GLN A 14 15.13 -19.30 9.55
N GLN A 15 16.23 -18.86 8.93
CA GLN A 15 17.10 -17.82 9.49
C GLN A 15 16.30 -16.56 9.79
N TYR A 16 15.44 -16.13 8.86
CA TYR A 16 14.58 -14.97 9.06
C TYR A 16 13.59 -15.13 10.21
N GLN A 17 12.93 -16.29 10.31
CA GLN A 17 11.98 -16.53 11.41
C GLN A 17 12.66 -16.41 12.77
N VAL A 18 13.90 -16.87 12.89
CA VAL A 18 14.69 -16.69 14.13
C VAL A 18 15.00 -15.21 14.37
N ILE A 19 15.41 -14.45 13.35
CA ILE A 19 15.67 -13.01 13.46
C ILE A 19 14.43 -12.25 13.93
N VAL A 20 13.27 -12.46 13.29
CA VAL A 20 12.00 -11.79 13.68
C VAL A 20 11.62 -12.15 15.12
N HIS A 21 11.79 -13.41 15.52
CA HIS A 21 11.53 -13.82 16.90
C HIS A 21 12.50 -13.15 17.90
N LEU A 22 13.74 -12.89 17.47
CA LEU A 22 14.74 -12.14 18.24
C LEU A 22 14.45 -10.63 18.33
N GLU A 23 13.82 -10.04 17.32
CA GLU A 23 13.49 -8.62 17.31
C GLU A 23 12.17 -8.32 18.05
N SER A 24 11.21 -9.26 18.03
CA SER A 24 9.87 -9.05 18.58
C SER A 24 9.79 -8.80 20.09
N LYS A 25 10.81 -9.16 20.86
CA LYS A 25 10.82 -9.05 22.33
C LYS A 25 12.17 -8.56 22.85
N THR A 26 12.17 -7.40 23.51
CA THR A 26 13.37 -6.83 24.17
C THR A 26 13.77 -7.62 25.42
N GLN A 27 12.79 -8.12 26.18
CA GLN A 27 13.01 -8.95 27.37
C GLN A 27 12.37 -10.32 27.17
N ARG A 28 13.09 -11.38 27.56
CA ARG A 28 12.70 -12.77 27.37
C ARG A 28 12.67 -13.51 28.69
N THR A 29 11.62 -14.30 28.88
CA THR A 29 11.58 -15.26 29.97
C THR A 29 12.54 -16.41 29.69
N ASP A 30 13.04 -17.08 30.72
CA ASP A 30 13.95 -18.21 30.57
C ASP A 30 13.44 -19.34 29.66
N PRO A 31 12.15 -19.76 29.69
CA PRO A 31 11.65 -20.73 28.72
C PRO A 31 11.72 -20.23 27.27
N GLN A 32 11.51 -18.93 27.02
CA GLN A 32 11.63 -18.35 25.67
C GLN A 32 13.09 -18.34 25.19
N LYS A 33 14.05 -18.15 26.10
CA LYS A 33 15.48 -18.26 25.75
C LYS A 33 15.85 -19.68 25.37
N VAL A 34 15.34 -20.68 26.11
CA VAL A 34 15.53 -22.10 25.79
C VAL A 34 14.95 -22.44 24.41
N GLU A 35 13.72 -22.03 24.12
CA GLU A 35 13.08 -22.26 22.82
C GLU A 35 13.88 -21.69 21.65
N ILE A 36 14.42 -20.47 21.81
CA ILE A 36 15.28 -19.86 20.78
C ILE A 36 16.58 -20.65 20.61
N GLN A 37 17.18 -21.10 21.71
CA GLN A 37 18.41 -21.90 21.64
C GLN A 37 18.15 -23.25 20.96
N GLU A 38 17.01 -23.89 21.21
CA GLU A 38 16.61 -25.12 20.50
C GLU A 38 16.45 -24.87 19.01
N ARG A 39 15.76 -23.79 18.61
CA ARG A 39 15.62 -23.41 17.19
C ARG A 39 16.98 -23.15 16.53
N ARG A 40 17.89 -22.45 17.22
CA ARG A 40 19.27 -22.23 16.76
C ARG A 40 20.01 -23.56 16.59
N ASN A 41 19.94 -24.47 17.55
CA ASN A 41 20.59 -25.77 17.47
C ASN A 41 20.10 -26.61 16.28
N VAL A 42 18.78 -26.61 16.02
CA VAL A 42 18.20 -27.27 14.84
C VAL A 42 18.69 -26.62 13.56
N LEU A 43 18.67 -25.28 13.48
CA LEU A 43 19.13 -24.52 12.33
C LEU A 43 20.60 -24.78 12.03
N THR A 44 21.47 -24.76 13.05
CA THR A 44 22.90 -25.09 12.93
C THR A 44 23.12 -26.46 12.31
N ARG A 45 22.41 -27.49 12.78
CA ARG A 45 22.52 -28.86 12.25
C ARG A 45 22.09 -28.93 10.79
N ARG A 46 20.97 -28.28 10.43
CA ARG A 46 20.48 -28.26 9.04
C ARG A 46 21.43 -27.51 8.11
N ILE A 47 21.97 -26.35 8.52
CA ILE A 47 22.93 -25.60 7.71
C ILE A 47 24.22 -26.41 7.51
N LYS A 48 24.77 -27.02 8.58
CA LYS A 48 25.97 -27.87 8.48
C LYS A 48 25.76 -29.01 7.49
N LEU A 49 24.61 -29.70 7.54
CA LEU A 49 24.26 -30.76 6.61
C LEU A 49 24.08 -30.25 5.18
N TRP A 50 23.43 -29.10 4.99
CA TRP A 50 23.26 -28.52 3.66
C TRP A 50 24.59 -28.09 3.04
N LYS A 51 25.54 -27.58 3.85
CA LYS A 51 26.89 -27.20 3.39
C LYS A 51 27.72 -28.39 2.90
N THR A 52 27.47 -29.63 3.37
CA THR A 52 28.14 -30.81 2.79
C THR A 52 27.66 -31.09 1.37
N ALA A 53 26.37 -30.92 1.11
CA ALA A 53 25.82 -31.00 -0.24
C ALA A 53 26.28 -29.81 -1.12
N GLN A 54 26.42 -28.61 -0.54
CA GLN A 54 26.95 -27.44 -1.24
C GLN A 54 28.34 -27.68 -1.81
N ALA A 55 29.21 -28.43 -1.11
CA ALA A 55 30.55 -28.73 -1.61
C ALA A 55 30.55 -29.59 -2.90
N VAL A 56 29.49 -30.38 -3.13
CA VAL A 56 29.34 -31.18 -4.36
C VAL A 56 28.82 -30.33 -5.52
N TYR A 57 27.86 -29.46 -5.21
CA TYR A 57 27.14 -28.66 -6.19
C TYR A 57 27.84 -27.34 -6.54
N MET A 58 28.62 -26.78 -5.61
CA MET A 58 29.29 -25.48 -5.70
C MET A 58 30.70 -25.61 -5.09
N PRO A 59 31.63 -26.35 -5.73
CA PRO A 59 32.92 -26.75 -5.15
C PRO A 59 33.86 -25.58 -4.81
N GLN A 60 33.67 -24.42 -5.44
CA GLN A 60 34.39 -23.18 -5.18
C GLN A 60 33.94 -22.48 -3.88
N VAL A 61 32.68 -22.64 -3.48
CA VAL A 61 32.11 -21.95 -2.31
C VAL A 61 32.79 -22.33 -0.99
N PRO A 62 33.04 -23.63 -0.70
CA PRO A 62 33.84 -24.01 0.45
C PRO A 62 35.24 -23.40 0.43
N ARG A 63 35.84 -23.19 -0.76
CA ARG A 63 37.17 -22.59 -0.89
C ARG A 63 37.16 -21.09 -0.63
N TYR A 64 36.07 -20.38 -0.85
CA TYR A 64 35.94 -18.99 -0.40
C TYR A 64 35.77 -18.92 1.12
N LEU A 65 34.92 -19.79 1.67
CA LEU A 65 34.74 -19.93 3.11
C LEU A 65 36.00 -20.41 3.84
N VAL A 66 36.98 -21.00 3.12
CA VAL A 66 38.26 -21.53 3.64
C VAL A 66 39.46 -20.66 3.25
N GLY A 67 39.45 -20.01 2.09
CA GLY A 67 40.50 -19.08 1.65
C GLY A 67 40.48 -17.77 2.45
N GLU A 68 39.31 -17.38 2.98
CA GLU A 68 39.22 -16.42 4.08
C GLU A 68 39.84 -16.95 5.40
N ARG A 69 40.14 -18.25 5.56
CA ARG A 69 40.68 -18.83 6.81
C ARG A 69 42.21 -18.89 6.86
N ASP A 70 42.89 -19.01 5.73
CA ASP A 70 44.37 -19.16 5.70
C ASP A 70 45.12 -17.82 5.91
N HIS A 71 44.40 -16.72 6.13
CA HIS A 71 44.96 -15.41 6.47
C HIS A 71 44.64 -14.94 7.89
N LEU A 72 44.02 -15.77 8.72
CA LEU A 72 43.48 -15.36 10.02
C LEU A 72 44.18 -16.06 11.20
N THR A 73 44.78 -15.26 12.07
CA THR A 73 45.44 -15.70 13.32
C THR A 73 44.42 -16.13 14.38
N SER A 74 44.90 -16.76 15.48
CA SER A 74 44.08 -17.38 16.55
C SER A 74 43.06 -16.46 17.29
N ASP A 75 42.98 -15.18 16.94
CA ASP A 75 42.18 -14.14 17.62
C ASP A 75 41.24 -13.35 16.66
N ASP A 76 40.78 -13.97 15.56
CA ASP A 76 40.12 -13.26 14.44
C ASP A 76 38.56 -13.16 14.46
N PRO A 77 37.95 -12.08 13.93
CA PRO A 77 36.50 -11.75 13.99
C PRO A 77 35.55 -12.50 13.04
N TYR A 78 36.02 -13.47 12.25
CA TYR A 78 35.19 -14.23 11.29
C TYR A 78 35.08 -15.74 11.59
N LYS A 79 35.39 -16.17 12.82
CA LYS A 79 34.64 -17.29 13.42
C LYS A 79 33.18 -16.84 13.46
N PHE A 80 32.35 -17.32 12.54
CA PHE A 80 30.91 -17.09 12.67
C PHE A 80 30.52 -17.52 14.07
N ASP A 81 29.96 -16.58 14.82
CA ASP A 81 29.52 -16.80 16.18
C ASP A 81 28.66 -18.07 16.18
N GLU A 82 29.19 -19.18 16.73
CA GLU A 82 28.47 -20.45 16.74
C GLU A 82 27.14 -20.33 17.47
N SER A 83 26.99 -19.28 18.29
CA SER A 83 25.75 -18.95 18.97
C SER A 83 24.69 -18.28 18.08
N LYS A 84 25.00 -17.86 16.84
CA LYS A 84 24.09 -17.11 15.92
C LYS A 84 24.00 -17.69 14.51
N PRO A 85 23.43 -18.90 14.35
CA PRO A 85 23.25 -19.54 13.04
C PRO A 85 22.31 -18.77 12.08
N GLU A 86 21.46 -17.89 12.61
CA GLU A 86 20.58 -17.03 11.80
C GLU A 86 21.31 -15.99 10.95
N LEU A 87 22.59 -15.73 11.24
CA LEU A 87 23.43 -14.78 10.49
C LEU A 87 24.44 -15.47 9.56
N TRP A 88 24.47 -16.80 9.53
CA TRP A 88 25.45 -17.54 8.73
C TRP A 88 25.16 -17.37 7.23
N PRO A 89 26.14 -16.97 6.41
CA PRO A 89 25.94 -16.86 4.97
C PRO A 89 25.72 -18.25 4.37
N LEU A 90 24.63 -18.40 3.63
CA LEU A 90 24.29 -19.60 2.90
C LEU A 90 25.06 -19.68 1.57
N LEU A 91 25.29 -18.55 0.89
CA LEU A 91 25.98 -18.47 -0.41
C LEU A 91 25.26 -19.30 -1.48
N LEU A 92 24.01 -18.93 -1.75
CA LEU A 92 23.29 -19.42 -2.93
C LEU A 92 23.92 -18.84 -4.22
N PRO A 93 23.71 -19.46 -5.40
CA PRO A 93 24.22 -18.94 -6.66
C PRO A 93 23.94 -17.45 -6.90
N SER A 94 22.75 -16.98 -6.53
CA SER A 94 22.38 -15.54 -6.61
C SER A 94 23.23 -14.60 -5.76
N GLN A 95 23.95 -15.12 -4.76
CA GLN A 95 24.84 -14.37 -3.86
C GLN A 95 26.30 -14.38 -4.33
N LEU A 96 26.58 -15.04 -5.46
CA LEU A 96 27.91 -15.12 -6.08
C LEU A 96 28.03 -14.16 -7.26
N SER A 97 29.27 -13.77 -7.59
CA SER A 97 29.57 -13.05 -8.84
C SER A 97 29.31 -13.93 -10.07
N HIS A 98 29.15 -13.31 -11.24
CA HIS A 98 28.83 -14.06 -12.47
C HIS A 98 29.88 -15.12 -12.82
N ASP A 99 31.17 -14.80 -12.66
CA ASP A 99 32.27 -15.73 -12.92
C ASP A 99 32.23 -16.94 -11.96
N GLU A 100 31.88 -16.71 -10.70
CA GLU A 100 31.71 -17.76 -9.70
C GLU A 100 30.47 -18.62 -9.96
N GLN A 101 29.39 -18.03 -10.50
CA GLN A 101 28.20 -18.78 -10.87
C GLN A 101 28.50 -19.80 -11.97
N LEU A 102 29.37 -19.46 -12.93
CA LEU A 102 29.81 -20.36 -14.02
C LEU A 102 30.61 -21.57 -13.52
N LEU A 103 31.23 -21.46 -12.34
CA LEU A 103 31.97 -22.55 -11.70
C LEU A 103 31.06 -23.52 -10.92
N CYS A 104 29.79 -23.18 -10.71
CA CYS A 104 28.81 -24.08 -10.09
C CYS A 104 28.49 -25.26 -11.01
N HIS A 105 27.96 -26.34 -10.44
CA HIS A 105 27.39 -27.43 -11.21
C HIS A 105 26.29 -26.90 -12.15
N LYS A 106 26.28 -27.39 -13.39
CA LYS A 106 25.37 -26.97 -14.45
C LYS A 106 23.90 -27.01 -13.99
N GLY A 107 23.15 -25.98 -14.37
CA GLY A 107 21.72 -25.85 -14.13
C GLY A 107 21.30 -25.45 -12.71
N ILE A 108 22.22 -25.27 -11.75
CA ILE A 108 21.83 -24.82 -10.39
C ILE A 108 21.35 -23.37 -10.41
N ALA A 109 22.10 -22.47 -11.05
CA ALA A 109 21.73 -21.06 -11.15
C ALA A 109 20.38 -20.88 -11.89
N GLU A 110 20.17 -21.65 -12.97
CA GLU A 110 18.89 -21.70 -13.69
C GLU A 110 17.75 -22.21 -12.79
N THR A 111 18.01 -23.28 -12.03
CA THR A 111 17.03 -23.82 -11.09
C THR A 111 16.67 -22.78 -10.02
N GLU A 112 17.66 -22.08 -9.46
CA GLU A 112 17.39 -20.98 -8.53
C GLU A 112 16.60 -19.87 -9.19
N CYS A 113 16.95 -19.45 -10.41
CA CYS A 113 16.24 -18.42 -11.14
C CYS A 113 14.75 -18.77 -11.30
N THR A 114 14.44 -20.00 -11.74
CA THR A 114 13.04 -20.45 -11.88
C THR A 114 12.28 -20.46 -10.55
N LEU A 115 12.92 -20.88 -9.46
CA LEU A 115 12.31 -20.86 -8.12
C LEU A 115 12.12 -19.44 -7.58
N ARG A 116 13.08 -18.53 -7.81
CA ARG A 116 12.96 -17.13 -7.41
C ARG A 116 11.88 -16.42 -8.21
N LEU A 117 11.73 -16.74 -9.50
CA LEU A 117 10.63 -16.24 -10.31
C LEU A 117 9.30 -16.63 -9.67
N ALA A 118 9.08 -17.93 -9.41
CA ALA A 118 7.89 -18.42 -8.73
C ALA A 118 7.65 -17.72 -7.37
N GLN A 119 8.70 -17.51 -6.55
CA GLN A 119 8.58 -16.76 -5.28
C GLN A 119 8.12 -15.31 -5.47
N VAL A 120 8.52 -14.64 -6.54
CA VAL A 120 8.07 -13.28 -6.88
C VAL A 120 6.59 -13.29 -7.29
N GLN A 121 6.18 -14.26 -8.12
CA GLN A 121 4.77 -14.38 -8.56
C GLN A 121 3.85 -14.66 -7.36
N ASP A 122 4.17 -15.72 -6.60
CA ASP A 122 3.40 -16.11 -5.41
C ASP A 122 3.42 -15.01 -4.35
N GLY A 123 4.58 -14.38 -4.15
CA GLY A 123 4.73 -13.30 -3.18
C GLY A 123 3.83 -12.10 -3.50
N LEU A 124 3.66 -11.76 -4.78
CA LEU A 124 2.77 -10.67 -5.18
C LEU A 124 1.28 -11.03 -4.96
N VAL A 125 0.89 -12.26 -5.30
CA VAL A 125 -0.47 -12.77 -5.07
C VAL A 125 -0.79 -12.79 -3.56
N ASP A 126 0.10 -13.34 -2.76
CA ASP A 126 -0.03 -13.40 -1.30
C ASP A 126 -0.10 -12.00 -0.68
N LEU A 127 0.72 -11.06 -1.16
CA LEU A 127 0.72 -9.68 -0.68
C LEU A 127 -0.62 -9.00 -0.92
N ARG A 128 -1.16 -9.13 -2.14
CA ARG A 128 -2.48 -8.60 -2.51
C ARG A 128 -3.56 -9.21 -1.63
N ARG A 129 -3.56 -10.54 -1.47
CA ARG A 129 -4.53 -11.24 -0.61
C ARG A 129 -4.49 -10.73 0.83
N LEU A 130 -3.30 -10.65 1.44
CA LEU A 130 -3.15 -10.19 2.82
C LEU A 130 -3.57 -8.73 3.00
N ARG A 131 -3.26 -7.85 2.02
CA ARG A 131 -3.69 -6.45 2.04
C ARG A 131 -5.20 -6.29 1.91
N ARG A 132 -5.87 -7.13 1.11
CA ARG A 132 -7.34 -7.20 1.06
C ARG A 132 -7.91 -7.65 2.39
N THR A 133 -7.40 -8.75 2.96
CA THR A 133 -7.82 -9.25 4.28
C THR A 133 -7.68 -8.17 5.36
N LEU A 134 -6.55 -7.45 5.38
CA LEU A 134 -6.34 -6.35 6.34
C LEU A 134 -7.37 -5.23 6.16
N ARG A 135 -7.68 -4.84 4.92
CA ARG A 135 -8.70 -3.82 4.62
C ARG A 135 -10.08 -4.26 5.10
N SER A 136 -10.49 -5.47 4.78
CA SER A 136 -11.80 -6.02 5.18
C SER A 136 -11.92 -6.12 6.71
N LEU A 137 -10.85 -6.54 7.40
CA LEU A 137 -10.79 -6.56 8.87
C LEU A 137 -10.93 -5.15 9.46
N ARG A 138 -10.18 -4.17 8.94
CA ARG A 138 -10.27 -2.78 9.40
C ARG A 138 -11.66 -2.19 9.21
N MET A 139 -12.31 -2.46 8.07
CA MET A 139 -13.71 -2.05 7.83
C MET A 139 -14.66 -2.70 8.84
N TYR A 140 -14.53 -4.01 9.06
CA TYR A 140 -15.34 -4.74 10.04
C TYR A 140 -15.13 -4.21 11.48
N PHE A 141 -13.89 -3.95 11.89
CA PHE A 141 -13.60 -3.40 13.22
C PHE A 141 -14.14 -1.98 13.36
N ARG A 142 -14.10 -1.17 12.30
CA ARG A 142 -14.69 0.17 12.34
C ARG A 142 -16.19 0.13 12.62
N SER A 143 -16.94 -0.76 11.97
CA SER A 143 -18.38 -0.86 12.17
C SER A 143 -18.78 -1.56 13.48
N ASN A 144 -17.99 -2.53 13.94
CA ASN A 144 -18.39 -3.42 15.04
C ASN A 144 -17.63 -3.22 16.36
N VAL A 145 -16.45 -2.60 16.34
CA VAL A 145 -15.55 -2.49 17.50
C VAL A 145 -15.39 -1.05 17.99
N VAL A 146 -15.61 -0.05 17.13
CA VAL A 146 -15.60 1.36 17.57
C VAL A 146 -16.72 1.59 18.59
N GLY A 147 -16.37 2.16 19.74
CA GLY A 147 -17.30 2.35 20.87
C GLY A 147 -17.42 1.15 21.82
N GLN A 148 -16.79 0.01 21.51
CA GLN A 148 -16.70 -1.13 22.43
C GLN A 148 -15.57 -0.92 23.45
N GLY A 149 -15.63 -1.64 24.57
CA GLY A 149 -14.65 -1.55 25.65
C GLY A 149 -13.23 -1.96 25.26
N GLN A 150 -12.25 -1.52 26.06
CA GLN A 150 -10.81 -1.69 25.84
C GLN A 150 -10.39 -3.11 25.43
N LYS A 151 -10.99 -4.15 26.03
CA LYS A 151 -10.68 -5.55 25.75
C LYS A 151 -10.91 -5.94 24.29
N VAL A 152 -12.00 -5.48 23.67
CA VAL A 152 -12.35 -5.82 22.28
C VAL A 152 -11.42 -5.06 21.32
N GLN A 153 -11.08 -3.82 21.64
CA GLN A 153 -10.13 -3.02 20.86
C GLN A 153 -8.73 -3.66 20.87
N THR A 154 -8.22 -4.09 22.02
CA THR A 154 -6.92 -4.75 22.13
C THR A 154 -6.88 -6.05 21.33
N LYS A 155 -7.95 -6.86 21.38
CA LYS A 155 -8.05 -8.08 20.55
C LYS A 155 -7.99 -7.75 19.05
N SER A 156 -8.69 -6.72 18.62
CA SER A 156 -8.73 -6.30 17.21
C SER A 156 -7.35 -5.84 16.73
N ARG A 157 -6.64 -5.05 17.53
CA ARG A 157 -5.23 -4.66 17.27
C ARG A 157 -4.29 -5.86 17.21
N SER A 158 -4.50 -6.86 18.06
CA SER A 158 -3.70 -8.10 18.03
C SER A 158 -3.91 -8.88 16.73
N VAL A 159 -5.14 -8.93 16.22
CA VAL A 159 -5.45 -9.57 14.94
C VAL A 159 -4.79 -8.81 13.79
N GLU A 160 -4.92 -7.47 13.77
CA GLU A 160 -4.25 -6.65 12.74
C GLU A 160 -2.73 -6.81 12.78
N SER A 161 -2.13 -6.82 13.96
CA SER A 161 -0.69 -7.04 14.14
C SER A 161 -0.26 -8.40 13.57
N GLY A 162 -1.04 -9.45 13.81
CA GLY A 162 -0.81 -10.77 13.20
C GLY A 162 -0.79 -10.73 11.68
N VAL A 163 -1.73 -10.03 11.05
CA VAL A 163 -1.74 -9.86 9.58
C VAL A 163 -0.53 -9.07 9.09
N HIS A 164 -0.10 -8.02 9.81
CA HIS A 164 1.11 -7.25 9.46
C HIS A 164 2.37 -8.11 9.51
N VAL A 165 2.51 -9.03 10.47
CA VAL A 165 3.63 -9.97 10.52
C VAL A 165 3.69 -10.82 9.24
N HIS A 166 2.54 -11.30 8.76
CA HIS A 166 2.46 -12.04 7.49
C HIS A 166 2.79 -11.16 6.28
N ILE A 167 2.29 -9.93 6.22
CA ILE A 167 2.61 -8.96 5.16
C ILE A 167 4.13 -8.74 5.10
N ASN A 168 4.76 -8.43 6.23
CA ASN A 168 6.20 -8.15 6.28
C ASN A 168 7.03 -9.37 5.84
N ARG A 169 6.60 -10.57 6.20
CA ARG A 169 7.23 -11.82 5.74
C ARG A 169 7.17 -11.97 4.21
N VAL A 170 6.00 -11.75 3.61
CA VAL A 170 5.80 -11.86 2.16
C VAL A 170 6.58 -10.76 1.42
N VAL A 171 6.55 -9.52 1.92
CA VAL A 171 7.32 -8.39 1.36
C VAL A 171 8.81 -8.69 1.34
N ARG A 172 9.36 -9.21 2.45
CA ARG A 172 10.77 -9.61 2.49
C ARG A 172 11.07 -10.70 1.47
N ARG A 173 10.26 -11.75 1.40
CA ARG A 173 10.45 -12.85 0.45
C ARG A 173 10.45 -12.34 -0.99
N TYR A 174 9.49 -11.49 -1.34
CA TYR A 174 9.44 -10.84 -2.64
C TYR A 174 10.70 -10.05 -2.93
N ARG A 175 11.14 -9.17 -2.01
CA ARG A 175 12.35 -8.35 -2.17
C ARG A 175 13.60 -9.20 -2.37
N LEU A 176 13.79 -10.23 -1.54
CA LEU A 176 14.94 -11.13 -1.66
C LEU A 176 14.93 -11.89 -2.98
N ALA A 177 13.79 -12.42 -3.38
CA ALA A 177 13.67 -13.12 -4.65
C ALA A 177 13.89 -12.18 -5.83
N TYR A 178 13.38 -10.95 -5.78
CA TYR A 178 13.64 -9.92 -6.78
C TYR A 178 15.13 -9.58 -6.88
N THR A 179 15.82 -9.36 -5.75
CA THR A 179 17.27 -9.11 -5.76
C THR A 179 18.08 -10.29 -6.29
N ALA A 180 17.65 -11.52 -6.01
CA ALA A 180 18.28 -12.72 -6.52
C ALA A 180 18.05 -12.90 -8.03
N LEU A 181 16.87 -12.55 -8.55
CA LEU A 181 16.62 -12.53 -9.99
C LEU A 181 17.46 -11.47 -10.70
N LEU A 182 17.66 -10.29 -10.09
CA LEU A 182 18.52 -9.25 -10.66
C LEU A 182 19.97 -9.72 -10.82
N SER A 183 20.47 -10.60 -9.94
CA SER A 183 21.85 -11.12 -10.03
C SER A 183 21.97 -12.34 -10.95
N LEU A 184 20.93 -13.18 -11.04
CA LEU A 184 20.92 -14.39 -11.88
C LEU A 184 20.53 -14.12 -13.34
N ASP A 185 19.55 -13.25 -13.57
CA ASP A 185 19.03 -12.91 -14.89
C ASP A 185 18.72 -11.40 -14.99
N PRO A 186 19.75 -10.56 -15.19
CA PRO A 186 19.58 -9.11 -15.23
C PRO A 186 18.70 -8.61 -16.39
N MET A 187 18.57 -9.36 -17.49
CA MET A 187 17.87 -8.92 -18.71
C MET A 187 16.58 -9.72 -18.99
N GLY A 188 16.11 -10.49 -18.01
CA GLY A 188 14.94 -11.34 -18.17
C GLY A 188 13.64 -10.58 -18.45
N ASP A 189 12.77 -11.24 -19.21
CA ASP A 189 11.43 -10.73 -19.55
C ASP A 189 10.55 -10.49 -18.31
N TRP A 190 10.84 -11.17 -17.20
CA TRP A 190 10.15 -11.03 -15.92
C TRP A 190 10.11 -9.58 -15.40
N ARG A 191 11.08 -8.73 -15.80
CA ARG A 191 11.10 -7.30 -15.45
C ARG A 191 9.95 -6.49 -16.08
N LYS A 192 9.30 -7.00 -17.12
CA LYS A 192 8.13 -6.35 -17.73
C LYS A 192 6.92 -6.42 -16.81
N GLU A 193 6.81 -7.50 -16.04
CA GLU A 193 5.65 -7.79 -15.18
C GLU A 193 5.92 -7.42 -13.71
N TYR A 194 7.14 -7.60 -13.22
CA TYR A 194 7.50 -7.42 -11.81
C TYR A 194 8.45 -6.24 -11.61
N ARG A 195 8.17 -5.46 -10.56
CA ARG A 195 8.95 -4.26 -10.19
C ARG A 195 9.54 -4.39 -8.79
N GLU A 196 10.52 -3.55 -8.49
CA GLU A 196 11.03 -3.41 -7.13
C GLU A 196 9.90 -2.95 -6.20
N LEU A 197 9.70 -3.67 -5.09
CA LEU A 197 8.64 -3.38 -4.13
C LEU A 197 9.15 -2.46 -3.04
N THR A 198 8.81 -1.18 -3.10
CA THR A 198 9.16 -0.21 -2.05
C THR A 198 8.13 -0.22 -0.92
N ASP A 199 8.45 0.36 0.25
CA ASP A 199 7.48 0.47 1.34
C ASP A 199 6.28 1.35 0.96
N LYS A 200 6.47 2.29 0.01
CA LYS A 200 5.39 3.14 -0.51
C LYS A 200 4.37 2.35 -1.33
N ASP A 201 4.82 1.27 -1.97
CA ASP A 201 3.97 0.43 -2.81
C ASP A 201 3.17 -0.58 -1.98
N ASN A 202 3.60 -0.87 -0.75
CA ASN A 202 2.95 -1.79 0.18
C ASN A 202 1.69 -1.15 0.80
N ARG A 203 0.69 -0.88 -0.03
CA ARG A 203 -0.57 -0.22 0.31
C ARG A 203 -1.77 -1.09 -0.06
N GLY A 204 -2.92 -0.83 0.55
CA GLY A 204 -4.18 -1.46 0.16
C GLY A 204 -4.68 -1.04 -1.23
N PRO A 205 -5.70 -1.70 -1.78
CA PRO A 205 -6.28 -1.44 -3.11
C PRO A 205 -7.09 -0.14 -3.19
N GLY A 206 -6.91 0.79 -2.26
CA GLY A 206 -7.66 2.03 -2.16
C GLY A 206 -7.07 2.88 -1.05
N LYS A 207 -7.67 4.06 -0.81
CA LYS A 207 -7.27 4.91 0.32
C LYS A 207 -7.34 4.14 1.61
N GLU A 208 -6.25 4.18 2.38
CA GLU A 208 -6.30 3.69 3.76
C GLU A 208 -7.25 4.58 4.57
N LEU A 209 -7.82 4.03 5.65
CA LEU A 209 -8.82 4.75 6.46
C LEU A 209 -8.28 6.08 6.98
N ASP A 210 -6.98 6.16 7.24
CA ASP A 210 -6.29 7.33 7.75
C ASP A 210 -6.06 8.40 6.67
N GLU A 211 -6.21 8.05 5.39
CA GLU A 211 -6.04 8.93 4.21
C GLU A 211 -7.39 9.48 3.69
N GLN A 212 -8.50 9.15 4.35
CA GLN A 212 -9.86 9.57 3.94
C GLN A 212 -10.12 11.07 4.12
N GLY A 213 -9.28 11.79 4.88
CA GLY A 213 -9.36 13.24 5.07
C GLY A 213 -8.64 14.07 4.00
N VAL A 214 -7.77 13.46 3.19
CA VAL A 214 -7.08 14.12 2.09
C VAL A 214 -7.97 14.03 0.85
N GLY A 215 -8.18 15.14 0.13
CA GLY A 215 -9.02 15.18 -1.07
C GLY A 215 -8.69 14.07 -2.08
N ASP A 216 -9.70 13.59 -2.80
CA ASP A 216 -9.58 12.46 -3.75
C ASP A 216 -8.64 12.71 -4.93
N GLY A 217 -8.33 13.97 -5.25
CA GLY A 217 -7.50 14.34 -6.40
C GLY A 217 -6.02 13.97 -6.31
N GLN A 218 -5.49 13.56 -5.15
CA GLN A 218 -4.07 13.23 -4.97
C GLN A 218 -3.78 11.73 -4.75
N TYR A 219 -4.80 10.87 -4.70
CA TYR A 219 -4.57 9.45 -4.47
C TYR A 219 -4.04 8.76 -5.72
N THR A 220 -2.88 8.14 -5.60
CA THR A 220 -2.30 7.28 -6.65
C THR A 220 -2.34 5.83 -6.17
N MET A 221 -3.00 4.97 -6.94
CA MET A 221 -3.06 3.53 -6.68
C MET A 221 -1.65 2.92 -6.80
N SER A 222 -1.28 2.05 -5.85
CA SER A 222 0.00 1.32 -5.95
C SER A 222 0.03 0.40 -7.18
N TRP A 223 1.21 0.28 -7.80
CA TRP A 223 1.42 -0.56 -8.99
C TRP A 223 1.07 -2.03 -8.71
N ILE A 224 1.16 -2.49 -7.46
CA ILE A 224 0.77 -3.86 -7.10
C ILE A 224 -0.71 -4.12 -7.39
N TRP A 225 -1.55 -3.09 -7.53
CA TRP A 225 -2.98 -3.20 -7.86
C TRP A 225 -3.31 -2.83 -9.29
N SER A 226 -2.38 -2.21 -10.00
CA SER A 226 -2.57 -1.92 -11.43
C SER A 226 -2.51 -3.26 -12.17
N GLY A 227 -3.57 -3.61 -12.89
CA GLY A 227 -3.58 -4.76 -13.80
C GLY A 227 -2.39 -4.66 -14.75
N SER A 228 -1.79 -5.82 -15.09
CA SER A 228 -0.54 -5.93 -15.84
C SER A 228 -0.45 -4.92 -17.00
N LEU A 229 0.73 -4.30 -17.16
CA LEU A 229 1.10 -3.51 -18.33
C LEU A 229 1.16 -4.34 -19.64
N GLY A 230 0.89 -5.63 -19.57
CA GLY A 230 0.56 -6.48 -20.71
C GLY A 230 0.01 -7.82 -20.23
N GLY A 231 -1.29 -8.08 -20.47
CA GLY A 231 -1.84 -9.44 -20.55
C GLY A 231 -2.08 -10.21 -19.24
N VAL A 232 -3.36 -10.43 -18.95
CA VAL A 232 -4.00 -11.58 -18.25
C VAL A 232 -3.22 -12.22 -17.08
N PHE A 233 -3.52 -11.75 -15.87
CA PHE A 233 -3.43 -12.61 -14.67
C PHE A 233 -4.82 -13.19 -14.41
N HIS A 234 -5.03 -14.49 -14.67
CA HIS A 234 -6.15 -15.23 -14.11
C HIS A 234 -5.85 -15.53 -12.64
N ASP A 235 -6.26 -14.63 -11.76
CA ASP A 235 -6.33 -14.86 -10.30
C ASP A 235 -7.74 -15.39 -9.99
N PRO A 236 -7.94 -16.50 -9.26
CA PRO A 236 -9.26 -17.03 -8.90
C PRO A 236 -10.12 -16.11 -7.99
N SER A 237 -9.71 -14.86 -7.80
CA SER A 237 -10.45 -13.77 -7.15
C SER A 237 -10.88 -12.67 -8.15
N GLU A 238 -11.02 -12.99 -9.44
CA GLU A 238 -11.58 -12.08 -10.46
C GLU A 238 -12.86 -11.38 -9.99
N GLN A 239 -13.68 -12.06 -9.20
CA GLN A 239 -14.97 -11.55 -8.73
C GLN A 239 -14.81 -10.36 -7.76
N GLU A 240 -13.82 -10.37 -6.85
CA GLU A 240 -13.64 -9.31 -5.84
C GLU A 240 -12.75 -8.17 -6.36
N VAL A 241 -11.81 -8.47 -7.27
CA VAL A 241 -11.13 -7.44 -8.08
C VAL A 241 -12.14 -6.70 -8.94
N ASN A 242 -13.07 -7.43 -9.56
CA ASN A 242 -14.17 -6.82 -10.29
C ASN A 242 -15.07 -6.02 -9.36
N GLU A 243 -15.40 -6.48 -8.16
CA GLU A 243 -16.19 -5.69 -7.19
C GLU A 243 -15.50 -4.38 -6.78
N THR A 244 -14.20 -4.39 -6.50
CA THR A 244 -13.46 -3.15 -6.16
C THR A 244 -13.40 -2.18 -7.32
N VAL A 245 -13.06 -2.65 -8.53
CA VAL A 245 -13.07 -1.84 -9.75
C VAL A 245 -14.48 -1.35 -10.07
N CYS A 246 -15.51 -2.19 -9.90
CA CYS A 246 -16.91 -1.83 -10.09
C CYS A 246 -17.36 -0.79 -9.07
N HIS A 247 -16.97 -0.91 -7.80
CA HIS A 247 -17.27 0.09 -6.78
C HIS A 247 -16.60 1.43 -7.10
N GLU A 248 -15.32 1.42 -7.48
CA GLU A 248 -14.62 2.63 -7.90
C GLU A 248 -15.27 3.26 -9.14
N TRP A 249 -15.61 2.45 -10.14
CA TRP A 249 -16.32 2.91 -11.33
C TRP A 249 -17.69 3.49 -11.01
N MET A 250 -18.50 2.80 -10.19
CA MET A 250 -19.80 3.28 -9.73
C MET A 250 -19.66 4.59 -8.95
N THR A 251 -18.63 4.72 -8.11
CA THR A 251 -18.36 5.94 -7.35
C THR A 251 -17.97 7.10 -8.27
N CYS A 252 -17.07 6.87 -9.23
CA CYS A 252 -16.67 7.86 -10.22
C CYS A 252 -17.85 8.28 -11.10
N ARG A 253 -18.69 7.32 -11.51
CA ARG A 253 -19.91 7.59 -12.28
C ARG A 253 -20.91 8.41 -11.47
N ALA A 254 -21.19 8.03 -10.22
CA ALA A 254 -22.10 8.77 -9.36
C ALA A 254 -21.62 10.22 -9.10
N ARG A 255 -20.29 10.44 -9.05
CA ARG A 255 -19.72 11.79 -8.98
C ARG A 255 -19.89 12.57 -10.27
N ALA A 256 -19.67 11.93 -11.42
CA ALA A 256 -19.89 12.57 -12.71
C ALA A 256 -21.36 12.96 -12.91
N ASP A 257 -22.28 12.05 -12.54
CA ASP A 257 -23.72 12.30 -12.59
C ASP A 257 -24.11 13.46 -11.65
N ARG A 258 -23.63 13.45 -10.40
CA ARG A 258 -23.87 14.57 -9.46
C ARG A 258 -23.27 15.89 -9.92
N TRP A 259 -22.05 15.87 -10.48
CA TRP A 259 -21.43 17.09 -11.00
C TRP A 259 -22.23 17.67 -12.16
N LYS A 260 -22.79 16.81 -13.01
CA LYS A 260 -23.72 17.22 -14.07
C LYS A 260 -24.98 17.87 -13.47
N GLU A 261 -25.59 17.24 -12.45
CA GLU A 261 -26.73 17.82 -11.73
C GLU A 261 -26.37 19.19 -11.11
N GLU A 262 -25.21 19.31 -10.45
CA GLU A 262 -24.74 20.57 -9.85
C GLU A 262 -24.54 21.65 -10.92
N SER A 263 -24.03 21.30 -12.10
CA SER A 263 -23.90 22.24 -13.22
C SER A 263 -25.24 22.73 -13.74
N GLU A 264 -26.24 21.84 -13.85
CA GLU A 264 -27.60 22.20 -14.27
C GLU A 264 -28.30 23.05 -13.19
N LEU A 265 -28.14 22.70 -11.91
CA LEU A 265 -28.67 23.47 -10.78
C LEU A 265 -28.05 24.86 -10.69
N LEU A 266 -26.74 24.99 -10.91
CA LEU A 266 -26.04 26.28 -10.87
C LEU A 266 -26.61 27.25 -11.92
N GLN A 267 -26.88 26.76 -13.14
CA GLN A 267 -27.51 27.58 -14.19
C GLN A 267 -28.92 28.04 -13.78
N GLU A 268 -29.71 27.15 -13.18
CA GLU A 268 -31.04 27.51 -12.67
C GLU A 268 -30.98 28.45 -11.46
N GLU A 269 -29.99 28.31 -10.57
CA GLU A 269 -29.75 29.23 -9.46
C GLU A 269 -29.37 30.61 -9.96
N MET A 270 -28.46 30.71 -10.94
CA MET A 270 -28.12 31.97 -11.61
C MET A 270 -29.38 32.64 -12.17
N ARG A 271 -30.20 31.89 -12.92
CA ARG A 271 -31.47 32.41 -13.46
C ARG A 271 -32.43 32.89 -12.38
N ARG A 272 -32.60 32.11 -11.30
CA ARG A 272 -33.50 32.42 -10.17
C ARG A 272 -33.04 33.63 -9.37
N VAL A 273 -31.73 33.81 -9.19
CA VAL A 273 -31.18 34.98 -8.51
C VAL A 273 -31.50 36.24 -9.29
N VAL A 274 -31.25 36.28 -10.61
CA VAL A 274 -31.62 37.44 -11.44
C VAL A 274 -33.12 37.71 -11.36
N ALA A 275 -33.96 36.68 -11.55
CA ALA A 275 -35.42 36.84 -11.49
C ALA A 275 -35.92 37.33 -10.13
N PHE A 276 -35.32 36.88 -9.03
CA PHE A 276 -35.63 37.36 -7.69
C PHE A 276 -35.26 38.83 -7.51
N LEU A 277 -34.09 39.24 -7.98
CA LEU A 277 -33.63 40.63 -7.88
C LEU A 277 -34.53 41.57 -8.69
N GLU A 278 -34.92 41.19 -9.91
CA GLU A 278 -35.88 41.95 -10.74
C GLU A 278 -37.25 42.06 -10.07
N TRP A 279 -37.77 40.94 -9.55
CA TRP A 279 -39.01 40.93 -8.80
C TRP A 279 -38.93 41.83 -7.57
N LYS A 280 -37.81 41.78 -6.83
CA LYS A 280 -37.61 42.58 -5.61
C LYS A 280 -37.49 44.07 -5.93
N SER A 281 -36.85 44.43 -7.04
CA SER A 281 -36.82 45.80 -7.56
C SER A 281 -38.22 46.32 -7.88
N THR A 282 -39.03 45.51 -8.57
CA THR A 282 -40.43 45.84 -8.88
C THR A 282 -41.27 45.99 -7.61
N TRP A 283 -41.06 45.09 -6.63
CA TRP A 283 -41.74 45.15 -5.34
C TRP A 283 -41.43 46.45 -4.58
N TRP A 284 -40.17 46.89 -4.58
CA TRP A 284 -39.76 48.17 -3.97
C TRP A 284 -40.34 49.37 -4.71
N SER A 285 -40.36 49.34 -6.05
CA SER A 285 -41.00 50.39 -6.86
C SER A 285 -42.49 50.54 -6.53
N GLY A 286 -43.20 49.43 -6.30
CA GLY A 286 -44.59 49.44 -5.87
C GLY A 286 -44.85 49.94 -4.44
N LYS A 287 -43.80 50.18 -3.63
CA LYS A 287 -43.94 50.82 -2.30
C LYS A 287 -43.98 52.34 -2.36
N VAL A 288 -43.60 52.93 -3.49
CA VAL A 288 -43.69 54.38 -3.67
C VAL A 288 -45.16 54.82 -3.57
N GLY A 289 -45.44 55.78 -2.70
CA GLY A 289 -46.80 56.27 -2.45
C GLY A 289 -47.66 55.37 -1.56
N SER A 290 -47.14 54.26 -1.01
CA SER A 290 -47.96 53.32 -0.22
C SER A 290 -48.46 53.87 1.12
N HIS A 291 -47.92 55.01 1.56
CA HIS A 291 -48.28 55.69 2.81
C HIS A 291 -48.92 57.07 2.56
N LEU A 292 -49.34 57.35 1.33
CA LEU A 292 -49.96 58.62 0.97
C LEU A 292 -51.20 58.89 1.83
N GLY A 293 -51.21 60.03 2.53
CA GLY A 293 -52.29 60.43 3.43
C GLY A 293 -52.22 59.83 4.85
N LEU A 294 -51.24 58.98 5.15
CA LEU A 294 -51.04 58.38 6.49
C LEU A 294 -49.90 59.05 7.29
N VAL A 295 -48.99 59.77 6.63
CA VAL A 295 -47.82 60.42 7.24
C VAL A 295 -47.66 61.85 6.71
N THR A 296 -46.83 62.66 7.36
CA THR A 296 -46.47 64.01 6.89
C THR A 296 -45.75 63.95 5.55
N ALA A 297 -45.88 65.02 4.74
CA ALA A 297 -45.31 65.08 3.40
C ALA A 297 -43.78 64.84 3.37
N ASP A 298 -43.05 65.37 4.36
CA ASP A 298 -41.60 65.21 4.46
C ASP A 298 -41.20 63.75 4.73
N VAL A 299 -41.95 63.06 5.59
CA VAL A 299 -41.73 61.64 5.89
C VAL A 299 -42.10 60.77 4.69
N GLN A 300 -43.19 61.10 3.98
CA GLN A 300 -43.58 60.44 2.74
C GLN A 300 -42.47 60.54 1.68
N HIS A 301 -41.89 61.73 1.52
CA HIS A 301 -40.79 61.95 0.59
C HIS A 301 -39.56 61.10 0.94
N GLY A 302 -39.21 61.02 2.23
CA GLY A 302 -38.14 60.14 2.72
C GLY A 302 -38.38 58.67 2.39
N ILE A 303 -39.58 58.16 2.68
CA ILE A 303 -39.97 56.76 2.42
C ILE A 303 -39.89 56.46 0.91
N ASP A 304 -40.44 57.35 0.08
CA ASP A 304 -40.44 57.17 -1.37
C ASP A 304 -39.03 57.24 -1.97
N SER A 305 -38.17 58.12 -1.45
CA SER A 305 -36.77 58.21 -1.89
C SER A 305 -35.99 56.94 -1.54
N TYR A 306 -36.22 56.37 -0.35
CA TYR A 306 -35.61 55.11 0.08
C TYR A 306 -36.11 53.93 -0.77
N ALA A 307 -37.42 53.85 -1.03
CA ALA A 307 -38.00 52.80 -1.85
C ALA A 307 -37.44 52.82 -3.28
N ARG A 308 -37.31 54.00 -3.90
CA ARG A 308 -36.66 54.15 -5.22
C ARG A 308 -35.20 53.71 -5.20
N ARG A 309 -34.41 54.15 -4.22
CA ARG A 309 -33.00 53.75 -4.10
C ARG A 309 -32.84 52.23 -3.96
N GLN A 310 -33.70 51.58 -3.16
CA GLN A 310 -33.69 50.12 -3.04
C GLN A 310 -34.04 49.46 -4.37
N ALA A 311 -35.09 49.92 -5.04
CA ALA A 311 -35.46 49.41 -6.36
C ALA A 311 -34.30 49.48 -7.36
N ASP A 312 -33.62 50.61 -7.44
CA ASP A 312 -32.47 50.82 -8.32
C ASP A 312 -31.31 49.87 -7.97
N THR A 313 -30.97 49.75 -6.67
CA THR A 313 -29.89 48.86 -6.21
C THR A 313 -30.14 47.40 -6.60
N TYR A 314 -31.37 46.90 -6.40
CA TYR A 314 -31.73 45.53 -6.78
C TYR A 314 -31.70 45.33 -8.31
N HIS A 315 -32.10 46.35 -9.08
CA HIS A 315 -32.04 46.30 -10.53
C HIS A 315 -30.59 46.28 -11.05
N GLU A 316 -29.73 47.15 -10.53
CA GLU A 316 -28.31 47.20 -10.89
C GLU A 316 -27.60 45.87 -10.58
N LEU A 317 -27.90 45.24 -9.44
CA LEU A 317 -27.37 43.91 -9.10
C LEU A 317 -27.84 42.84 -10.10
N ALA A 318 -29.11 42.87 -10.50
CA ALA A 318 -29.65 41.92 -11.48
C ALA A 318 -28.92 42.04 -12.83
N VAL A 319 -28.77 43.28 -13.33
CA VAL A 319 -28.07 43.57 -14.60
C VAL A 319 -26.59 43.19 -14.51
N SER A 320 -25.93 43.52 -13.40
CA SER A 320 -24.52 43.19 -13.21
C SER A 320 -24.28 41.67 -13.21
N LEU A 321 -25.11 40.90 -12.48
CA LEU A 321 -24.96 39.45 -12.42
C LEU A 321 -25.30 38.80 -13.77
N ALA A 322 -26.36 39.25 -14.44
CA ALA A 322 -26.73 38.74 -15.77
C ALA A 322 -25.67 39.01 -16.86
N ASN A 323 -24.86 40.07 -16.72
CA ASN A 323 -23.75 40.34 -17.64
C ASN A 323 -22.47 39.55 -17.31
N GLN A 324 -22.30 39.12 -16.06
CA GLN A 324 -21.13 38.36 -15.61
C GLN A 324 -21.30 36.85 -15.83
N TRP A 325 -22.53 36.36 -15.80
CA TRP A 325 -22.92 34.96 -15.95
C TRP A 325 -23.21 34.61 -17.41
#